data_AF-A0A3N9XNU1-F1
#
_entry.id   AF-A0A3N9XNU1-F1
#
_cell.length_a   1.000
_cell.length_b   1.000
_cell.length_c   1.000
_cell.angle_alpha   90.00
_cell.angle_beta   90.00
_cell.angle_gamma   90.00
#
_symmetry.space_group_name_H-M   'P 1'
#
loop_
_entity.id
_entity.type
_entity.pdbx_description
1 polymer ?
#
loop_
_entity_poly.entity_id
_entity_poly.type
_entity_poly.pdbx_seq_one_letter_code
_entity_poly.pdbx_strand_id
1 'polypeptide(L)'
;MTRRPRPHQPMRPAWLCRNCAAPWPCAPAQLHLATEFYGHSIALAFYLAANMQDAVDDLYSLGVRPDPRALHARFLGWLSLTRRPRRVDLR
;
A
#
# COMPACT_ATOMS: atom_id res chain seq x y z
N MET A 1 15.95 -13.53 21.65
CA MET A 1 14.59 -13.72 21.09
C MET A 1 14.29 -12.56 20.14
N THR A 2 14.47 -12.73 18.83
CA THR A 2 14.08 -11.70 17.86
C THR A 2 12.56 -11.70 17.73
N ARG A 3 11.91 -10.66 18.27
CA ARG A 3 10.46 -10.48 18.14
C ARG A 3 10.14 -10.35 16.65
N ARG A 4 9.37 -11.29 16.09
CA ARG A 4 8.87 -11.16 14.72
C ARG A 4 8.11 -9.82 14.62
N PRO A 5 8.48 -8.91 13.71
CA PRO A 5 7.79 -7.63 13.58
C PRO A 5 6.30 -7.87 13.35
N ARG A 6 5.44 -7.17 14.10
CA ARG A 6 3.99 -7.23 13.86
C ARG A 6 3.70 -6.69 12.47
N PRO A 7 2.87 -7.35 11.65
CA PRO A 7 2.60 -6.92 10.29
C PRO A 7 1.86 -5.57 10.29
N HIS A 8 2.26 -4.69 9.37
CA HIS A 8 1.62 -3.39 9.20
C HIS A 8 0.41 -3.50 8.27
N GLN A 9 -0.69 -4.02 8.80
CA GLN A 9 -1.94 -4.25 8.07
C GLN A 9 -2.91 -3.05 8.15
N PRO A 10 -3.82 -2.88 7.17
CA PRO A 10 -4.85 -1.84 7.22
C PRO A 10 -5.89 -2.14 8.31
N MET A 11 -6.39 -1.06 8.93
CA MET A 11 -7.54 -1.07 9.83
C MET A 11 -8.70 -0.32 9.18
N ARG A 12 -9.68 -1.08 8.66
CA ARG A 12 -10.93 -0.51 8.15
C ARG A 12 -11.89 -0.16 9.30
N PRO A 13 -12.73 0.88 9.17
CA PRO A 13 -12.87 1.79 8.03
C PRO A 13 -11.94 3.01 8.10
N ALA A 14 -11.10 3.14 9.12
CA ALA A 14 -10.25 4.33 9.31
C ALA A 14 -9.04 4.40 8.36
N TRP A 15 -8.67 3.28 7.73
CA TRP A 15 -7.50 3.12 6.88
C TRP A 15 -6.18 3.57 7.54
N LEU A 16 -6.07 3.31 8.84
CA LEU A 16 -4.83 3.45 9.61
C LEU A 16 -4.11 2.11 9.72
N CYS A 17 -2.82 2.14 9.99
CA CYS A 17 -2.04 0.94 10.24
C CYS A 17 -2.34 0.39 11.65
N ARG A 18 -2.65 -0.91 11.76
CA ARG A 18 -2.88 -1.59 13.05
C ARG A 18 -1.68 -1.57 13.99
N ASN A 19 -0.46 -1.40 13.46
CA ASN A 19 0.76 -1.46 14.26
C ASN A 19 1.26 -0.07 14.71
N CYS A 20 1.18 0.94 13.85
CA CYS A 20 1.75 2.27 14.13
C CYS A 20 0.74 3.42 14.07
N ALA A 21 -0.54 3.16 13.80
CA ALA A 21 -1.61 4.15 13.66
C ALA A 21 -1.41 5.22 12.56
N ALA A 22 -0.30 5.21 11.83
CA ALA A 22 -0.11 6.06 10.66
C ALA A 22 -1.07 5.68 9.51
N PRO A 23 -1.38 6.60 8.57
CA PRO A 23 -2.19 6.27 7.40
C PRO A 23 -1.62 5.06 6.65
N TRP A 24 -2.46 4.07 6.38
CA TRP A 24 -2.07 2.89 5.62
C TRP A 24 -2.21 3.18 4.11
N PRO A 25 -1.24 2.79 3.26
CA PRO A 25 0.01 2.08 3.59
C PRO A 25 1.09 3.01 4.18
N CYS A 26 1.50 2.73 5.42
CA CYS A 26 2.60 3.40 6.10
C CYS A 26 3.96 2.91 5.57
N ALA A 27 5.06 3.63 5.79
CA ALA A 27 6.37 3.26 5.24
C ALA A 27 6.81 1.80 5.48
N PRO A 28 6.64 1.21 6.69
CA PRO A 28 6.93 -0.21 6.89
C PRO A 28 6.02 -1.16 6.10
N ALA A 29 4.74 -0.79 5.91
CA ALA A 29 3.83 -1.55 5.06
C ALA A 29 4.27 -1.49 3.59
N GLN A 30 4.67 -0.32 3.10
CA GLN A 30 5.16 -0.15 1.72
C GLN A 30 6.39 -1.04 1.46
N LEU A 31 7.36 -1.07 2.39
CA LEU A 31 8.53 -1.93 2.31
C LEU A 31 8.15 -3.42 2.33
N HIS A 32 7.24 -3.81 3.23
CA HIS A 32 6.79 -5.20 3.32
C HIS A 32 6.09 -5.64 2.03
N LEU A 33 5.16 -4.84 1.51
CA LEU A 33 4.45 -5.11 0.26
C LEU A 33 5.40 -5.17 -0.94
N ALA A 34 6.39 -4.27 -1.01
CA ALA A 34 7.40 -4.31 -2.05
C ALA A 34 8.24 -5.60 -2.03
N THR A 35 8.49 -6.14 -0.83
CA THR A 35 9.21 -7.41 -0.63
C THR A 35 8.33 -8.61 -0.99
N GLU A 36 7.09 -8.61 -0.51
CA GLU A 36 6.11 -9.68 -0.74
C GLU A 36 5.76 -9.84 -2.22
N PHE A 37 5.61 -8.72 -2.94
CA PHE A 37 5.31 -8.71 -4.37
C PHE A 37 6.56 -8.56 -5.24
N TYR A 38 7.75 -8.87 -4.72
CA TYR A 38 8.98 -8.79 -5.51
C TYR A 38 8.88 -9.71 -6.74
N GLY A 39 8.98 -9.14 -7.94
CA GLY A 39 8.73 -9.90 -9.18
C GLY A 39 7.40 -9.57 -9.87
N HIS A 40 6.43 -9.07 -9.10
CA HIS A 40 5.02 -8.97 -9.49
C HIS A 40 4.46 -7.56 -9.29
N SER A 41 5.11 -6.55 -9.89
CA SER A 41 4.75 -5.12 -9.71
C SER A 41 3.31 -4.79 -10.14
N ILE A 42 2.82 -5.45 -11.19
CA ILE A 42 1.43 -5.29 -11.65
C ILE A 42 0.45 -5.80 -10.58
N ALA A 43 0.72 -6.96 -9.98
CA ALA A 43 -0.11 -7.50 -8.91
C ALA A 43 -0.11 -6.59 -7.67
N LEU A 44 1.03 -6.00 -7.31
CA LEU A 44 1.11 -4.99 -6.25
C LEU A 44 0.26 -3.75 -6.55
N ALA A 45 0.34 -3.24 -7.78
CA ALA A 45 -0.44 -2.08 -8.20
C ALA A 45 -1.95 -2.37 -8.15
N PHE A 46 -2.39 -3.53 -8.66
CA PHE A 46 -3.79 -3.94 -8.57
C PHE A 46 -4.26 -4.12 -7.12
N TYR A 47 -3.46 -4.75 -6.27
CA TYR A 47 -3.77 -4.90 -4.85
C TYR A 47 -3.97 -3.53 -4.18
N LEU A 48 -3.07 -2.57 -4.41
CA LEU A 48 -3.16 -1.24 -3.83
C LEU A 48 -4.31 -0.41 -4.42
N ALA A 49 -4.62 -0.57 -5.70
CA ALA A 49 -5.76 0.08 -6.34
C ALA A 49 -7.09 -0.42 -5.78
N ALA A 50 -7.24 -1.73 -5.57
CA ALA A 50 -8.42 -2.30 -4.92
C ALA A 50 -8.59 -1.76 -3.48
N ASN A 51 -7.50 -1.73 -2.70
CA ASN A 51 -7.53 -1.15 -1.36
C ASN A 51 -7.84 0.37 -1.39
N MET A 52 -7.38 1.11 -2.40
CA MET A 52 -7.71 2.52 -2.56
C MET A 52 -9.21 2.71 -2.79
N GLN A 53 -9.83 1.86 -3.63
CA GLN A 53 -11.26 1.91 -3.88
C GLN A 53 -12.07 1.57 -2.62
N ASP A 54 -11.70 0.51 -1.90
CA ASP A 54 -12.33 0.18 -0.62
C ASP A 54 -12.21 1.35 0.38
N ALA A 55 -11.10 2.10 0.34
CA ALA A 55 -10.91 3.28 1.18
C ALA A 55 -11.79 4.46 0.78
N VAL A 56 -12.02 4.66 -0.52
CA VAL A 56 -12.99 5.63 -1.01
C VAL A 56 -14.38 5.31 -0.47
N ASP A 57 -14.80 4.05 -0.60
CA ASP A 57 -16.13 3.59 -0.20
C ASP A 57 -16.35 3.67 1.31
N ASP A 58 -15.34 3.30 2.11
CA ASP A 58 -15.37 3.42 3.57
C ASP A 58 -15.44 4.88 4.02
N LEU A 59 -14.67 5.78 3.40
CA LEU A 59 -14.68 7.21 3.74
C LEU A 59 -16.03 7.85 3.43
N TYR A 60 -16.61 7.54 2.26
CA TYR A 60 -17.96 7.98 1.92
C TYR A 60 -19.00 7.48 2.92
N SER A 61 -18.89 6.21 3.34
CA SER A 61 -19.78 5.60 4.34
C SER A 61 -19.68 6.26 5.72
N LEU A 62 -18.53 6.86 6.04
CA LEU A 62 -18.31 7.67 7.25
C LEU A 62 -18.74 9.14 7.09
N GLY A 63 -19.32 9.53 5.94
CA GLY A 63 -19.69 10.91 5.63
C GLY A 63 -18.51 11.82 5.28
N VAL A 64 -17.30 11.26 5.11
CA VAL A 64 -16.10 11.99 4.70
C VAL A 64 -16.06 12.06 3.17
N ARG A 65 -15.82 13.25 2.62
CA ARG A 65 -15.54 13.42 1.18
C ARG A 65 -14.04 13.20 0.95
N PRO A 66 -13.60 12.07 0.36
CA PRO A 66 -12.19 11.83 0.11
C PRO A 66 -11.65 12.77 -0.97
N ASP A 67 -10.41 13.26 -0.81
CA ASP A 67 -9.65 13.85 -1.92
C ASP A 67 -9.05 12.73 -2.78
N PRO A 68 -9.50 12.55 -4.03
CA PRO A 68 -8.99 11.50 -4.91
C PRO A 68 -7.49 11.62 -5.18
N ARG A 69 -6.95 12.84 -5.24
CA ARG A 69 -5.52 13.06 -5.49
C ARG A 69 -4.69 12.62 -4.29
N ALA A 70 -5.11 12.97 -3.07
CA ALA A 70 -4.45 12.53 -1.85
C ALA A 70 -4.49 11.01 -1.69
N LEU A 71 -5.61 10.36 -1.98
CA LEU A 71 -5.71 8.90 -1.94
C LEU A 71 -4.82 8.24 -2.99
N HIS A 72 -4.84 8.72 -4.23
CA HIS A 72 -3.94 8.20 -5.27
C HIS A 72 -2.47 8.35 -4.87
N ALA A 73 -2.06 9.52 -4.38
CA ALA A 73 -0.69 9.76 -3.93
C ALA A 73 -0.30 8.82 -2.77
N ARG A 74 -1.21 8.57 -1.83
CA ARG A 74 -1.00 7.68 -0.68
C ARG A 74 -0.84 6.22 -1.07
N PHE A 75 -1.75 5.69 -1.89
CA PHE A 75 -1.76 4.27 -2.25
C PHE A 75 -0.81 3.92 -3.39
N LEU A 76 -0.76 4.75 -4.43
CA LEU A 76 -0.10 4.43 -5.69
C LEU A 76 1.10 5.35 -5.98
N GLY A 77 1.16 6.54 -5.37
CA GLY A 77 2.18 7.56 -5.69
C GLY A 77 3.63 7.16 -5.42
N TRP A 78 3.86 6.15 -4.57
CA TRP A 78 5.18 5.61 -4.28
C TRP A 78 5.57 4.42 -5.18
N LEU A 79 4.63 3.89 -5.97
CA LEU A 79 4.93 2.85 -6.96
C LEU A 79 5.67 3.47 -8.14
N SER A 80 6.99 3.35 -8.14
CA SER A 80 7.79 3.64 -9.33
C SER A 80 7.62 2.52 -10.36
N LEU A 81 6.46 2.48 -11.04
CA LEU A 81 6.16 1.49 -12.09
C LEU A 81 7.15 1.56 -13.28
N THR A 82 7.96 2.62 -13.35
CA THR A 82 8.89 2.92 -14.45
C THR A 82 10.36 2.58 -14.19
N ARG A 83 10.74 2.06 -13.01
CA ARG A 83 12.15 1.69 -12.74
C ARG A 83 12.27 0.31 -12.11
N ARG A 84 12.02 -0.72 -12.92
CA ARG A 84 12.76 -1.97 -12.77
C ARG A 84 13.70 -2.10 -13.96
N PRO A 85 15.03 -1.98 -13.80
CA PRO A 85 15.91 -2.53 -14.81
C PRO A 85 15.53 -4.01 -14.93
N ARG A 86 15.07 -4.39 -16.13
CA ARG A 86 14.95 -5.80 -16.52
C ARG A 86 16.25 -6.47 -16.06
N ARG A 87 16.18 -7.48 -15.19
CA ARG A 87 17.37 -8.32 -14.93
C ARG A 87 17.76 -8.85 -16.30
N VAL A 88 18.83 -8.29 -16.86
CA VAL A 88 19.58 -8.99 -17.89
C VAL A 88 20.28 -10.07 -17.10
N ASP A 89 19.81 -11.30 -17.23
CA ASP A 89 20.53 -12.45 -16.71
C ASP A 89 21.94 -12.39 -17.29
N LEU A 90 22.92 -12.09 -16.44
CA LEU A 90 24.33 -12.23 -16.78
C LEU A 90 24.60 -13.73 -16.79
N ARG A 91 24.85 -14.24 -18.01
CA ARG A 91 25.42 -15.56 -18.26
C ARG A 91 26.82 -15.67 -17.65
#